data_AF-A0A376L4G0-F1
#
_entry.id   AF-A0A376L4G0-F1
#
_cell.length_a   1.000
_cell.length_b   1.000
_cell.length_c   1.000
_cell.angle_alpha   90.00
_cell.angle_beta   90.00
_cell.angle_gamma   90.00
#
_symmetry.space_group_name_H-M   'P 1'
#
loop_
_entity.id
_entity.type
_entity.pdbx_description
1 polymer ?
#
loop_
_entity_poly.entity_id
_entity_poly.type
_entity_poly.pdbx_seq_one_letter_code
_entity_poly.pdbx_strand_id
1 'polypeptide(L)'
;MDEFSSQLLGYFTLALYTSAPSKLKGDLNYLRLEWGPDFQQHEAGLIGADEVPILTTSSAELAQQQIAMLNGCTWLPVSWARKKGGLHTVVDSTTLSRPLYAIWLQNSDKNTLIRDLLKINVLDEVY
;
A
#
# COMPACT_ATOMS: atom_id res chain seq x y z
N MET A 1 12.26 -1.96 -29.28
CA MET A 1 11.33 -3.11 -29.29
C MET A 1 10.95 -3.31 -27.84
N ASP A 2 9.70 -3.10 -27.46
CA ASP A 2 9.28 -3.27 -26.06
C ASP A 2 9.29 -4.75 -25.71
N GLU A 3 10.12 -5.15 -24.75
CA GLU A 3 10.26 -6.55 -24.32
C GLU A 3 9.11 -6.98 -23.40
N PHE A 4 8.37 -6.01 -22.84
CA PHE A 4 7.33 -6.22 -21.85
C PHE A 4 5.95 -5.80 -22.35
N SER A 5 4.94 -6.59 -22.00
CA SER A 5 3.54 -6.24 -22.07
C SER A 5 3.01 -5.93 -20.67
N SER A 6 2.05 -5.02 -20.57
CA SER A 6 1.37 -4.70 -19.32
C SER A 6 -0.15 -4.62 -19.50
N GLN A 7 -0.89 -4.93 -18.45
CA GLN A 7 -2.34 -4.77 -18.38
C GLN A 7 -2.73 -4.18 -17.03
N LEU A 8 -3.52 -3.10 -17.05
CA LEU A 8 -4.16 -2.55 -15.86
C LEU A 8 -5.25 -3.53 -15.38
N LEU A 9 -5.11 -4.01 -14.15
CA LEU A 9 -6.06 -4.90 -13.49
C LEU A 9 -7.14 -4.13 -12.73
N GLY A 10 -6.86 -2.87 -12.38
CA GLY A 10 -7.80 -1.95 -11.75
C GLY A 10 -7.10 -1.06 -10.72
N TYR A 11 -7.85 -0.61 -9.72
CA TYR A 11 -7.38 0.31 -8.69
C TYR A 11 -7.75 -0.18 -7.30
N PHE A 12 -6.86 0.04 -6.33
CA PHE A 12 -7.12 -0.16 -4.91
C PHE A 12 -6.83 1.12 -4.13
N THR A 13 -7.44 1.25 -2.95
CA THR A 13 -7.31 2.43 -2.12
C THR A 13 -6.35 2.20 -0.96
N LEU A 14 -5.57 3.24 -0.65
CA LEU A 14 -4.72 3.32 0.53
C LEU A 14 -5.26 4.39 1.48
N ALA A 15 -5.21 4.13 2.78
CA ALA A 15 -5.43 5.14 3.80
C ALA A 15 -4.31 5.08 4.85
N LEU A 16 -4.10 6.19 5.55
CA LEU A 16 -3.12 6.26 6.62
C LEU A 16 -3.77 5.76 7.92
N TYR A 17 -3.20 4.71 8.51
CA TYR A 17 -3.73 4.07 9.70
C TYR A 17 -2.79 4.18 10.91
N THR A 18 -3.38 4.13 12.09
CA THR A 18 -2.72 4.08 13.40
C THR A 18 -3.49 3.14 14.34
N SER A 19 -3.00 2.94 15.57
CA SER A 19 -3.57 2.02 16.57
C SER A 19 -4.65 2.65 17.47
N ALA A 20 -4.82 3.97 17.42
CA ALA A 20 -5.77 4.69 18.27
C ALA A 20 -6.66 5.66 17.48
N PRO A 21 -7.93 5.85 17.86
CA PRO A 21 -8.81 6.78 17.18
C PRO A 21 -8.37 8.24 17.39
N SER A 22 -8.85 9.12 16.51
CA SER A 22 -8.74 10.58 16.64
C SER A 22 -7.30 11.15 16.68
N LYS A 23 -6.32 10.42 16.14
CA LYS A 23 -4.94 10.89 16.03
C LYS A 23 -4.74 11.76 14.80
N LEU A 24 -3.88 12.77 14.95
CA LEU A 24 -3.38 13.60 13.86
C LEU A 24 -1.98 13.12 13.42
N LYS A 25 -1.58 13.46 12.20
CA LYS A 25 -0.25 13.10 11.66
C LYS A 25 0.89 13.57 12.56
N GLY A 26 0.80 14.80 13.08
CA GLY A 26 1.84 15.39 13.91
C GLY A 26 2.06 14.70 15.26
N ASP A 27 1.15 13.82 15.69
CA ASP A 27 1.25 13.09 16.96
C ASP A 27 1.92 11.72 16.82
N LEU A 28 2.27 11.32 15.59
CA LEU A 28 2.61 9.94 15.23
C LEU A 28 3.94 9.85 14.50
N ASN A 29 4.63 8.73 14.71
CA ASN A 29 5.84 8.39 13.98
C ASN A 29 5.48 7.76 12.62
N TYR A 30 6.03 8.28 11.53
CA TYR A 30 5.81 7.64 10.24
C TYR A 30 6.60 6.33 10.11
N LEU A 31 5.89 5.24 9.84
CA LEU A 31 6.47 3.94 9.49
C LEU A 31 6.34 3.75 7.98
N ARG A 32 7.46 3.62 7.28
CA ARG A 32 7.46 3.51 5.82
C ARG A 32 7.18 2.07 5.40
N LEU A 33 5.98 1.86 4.85
CA LEU A 33 5.67 0.68 4.06
C LEU A 33 5.96 1.00 2.59
N GLU A 34 6.77 0.17 1.95
CA GLU A 34 7.20 0.40 0.56
C GLU A 34 6.05 0.22 -0.44
N TRP A 35 5.71 1.28 -1.18
CA TRP A 35 4.65 1.30 -2.20
C TRP A 35 5.17 1.53 -3.64
N GLY A 36 6.49 1.64 -3.79
CA GLY A 36 7.16 1.97 -5.06
C GLY A 36 7.83 3.36 -5.04
N PRO A 37 8.68 3.64 -6.04
CA PRO A 37 9.53 4.83 -6.05
C PRO A 37 8.77 6.15 -6.20
N ASP A 38 7.58 6.13 -6.82
CA ASP A 38 6.74 7.30 -7.05
C ASP A 38 5.89 7.70 -5.82
N PHE A 39 5.98 6.94 -4.73
CA PHE A 39 5.12 7.13 -3.57
C PHE A 39 5.61 8.23 -2.60
N GLN A 40 6.87 8.65 -2.70
CA GLN A 40 7.50 9.60 -1.77
C GLN A 40 6.72 10.93 -1.63
N GLN A 41 6.02 11.38 -2.67
CA GLN A 41 5.18 12.58 -2.62
C GLN A 41 4.07 12.51 -1.55
N HIS A 42 3.62 11.31 -1.19
CA HIS A 42 2.57 11.07 -0.20
C HIS A 42 3.11 10.98 1.24
N GLU A 43 4.42 11.11 1.41
CA GLU A 43 5.10 11.13 2.70
C GLU A 43 5.35 12.56 3.20
N ALA A 44 5.09 13.56 2.35
CA ALA A 44 5.21 14.97 2.72
C ALA A 44 4.33 15.31 3.93
N GLY A 45 4.95 15.87 4.97
CA GLY A 45 4.28 16.19 6.23
C GLY A 45 4.05 15.01 7.18
N LEU A 46 4.46 13.79 6.80
CA LEU A 46 4.55 12.64 7.71
C LEU A 46 5.95 12.46 8.29
N ILE A 47 6.96 12.88 7.54
CA ILE A 47 8.36 12.80 7.93
C ILE A 47 9.12 14.01 7.35
N GLY A 48 10.12 14.50 8.08
CA GLY A 48 11.02 15.54 7.57
C GLY A 48 11.82 15.05 6.35
N ALA A 49 12.20 15.95 5.45
CA ALA A 49 12.91 15.59 4.22
C ALA A 49 14.26 14.86 4.46
N ASP A 50 14.93 15.18 5.57
CA ASP A 50 16.20 14.58 5.98
C ASP A 50 16.05 13.53 7.09
N GLU A 51 14.81 13.23 7.51
CA GLU A 51 14.55 12.26 8.57
C GLU A 51 14.44 10.84 8.02
N VAL A 52 14.94 9.88 8.79
CA VAL A 52 14.84 8.46 8.48
C VAL A 52 13.66 7.86 9.24
N PRO A 53 12.73 7.15 8.57
CA PRO A 53 11.62 6.50 9.26
C PRO A 53 12.15 5.52 10.31
N ILE A 54 11.52 5.50 11.49
CA ILE A 54 11.89 4.57 12.58
C ILE A 54 11.78 3.11 12.14
N LEU A 55 10.91 2.83 11.18
CA LEU A 55 10.77 1.54 10.52
C LEU A 55 10.59 1.74 9.01
N THR A 56 11.34 0.99 8.22
CA THR A 56 11.09 0.78 6.79
C THR A 56 10.90 -0.71 6.53
N THR A 57 9.82 -1.10 5.86
CA THR A 57 9.50 -2.51 5.56
C THR A 57 8.66 -2.63 4.29
N SER A 58 8.65 -3.82 3.69
CA SER A 58 7.75 -4.20 2.60
C SER A 58 6.59 -5.11 3.05
N SER A 59 6.49 -5.42 4.35
CA SER A 59 5.42 -6.25 4.91
C SER A 59 4.37 -5.41 5.63
N ALA A 60 3.13 -5.46 5.15
CA ALA A 60 1.98 -4.79 5.77
C ALA A 60 1.68 -5.37 7.17
N GLU A 61 1.84 -6.68 7.35
CA GLU A 61 1.67 -7.37 8.63
C GLU A 61 2.68 -6.86 9.67
N LEU A 62 3.95 -6.78 9.31
CA LEU A 62 4.99 -6.29 10.21
C LEU A 62 4.74 -4.82 10.56
N ALA A 63 4.44 -3.98 9.57
CA ALA A 63 4.10 -2.58 9.82
C ALA A 63 2.93 -2.47 10.81
N GLN A 64 1.83 -3.21 10.58
CA GLN A 64 0.65 -3.22 11.44
C GLN A 64 0.96 -3.64 12.89
N GLN A 65 1.79 -4.67 13.09
CA GLN A 65 2.20 -5.12 14.43
C GLN A 65 3.01 -4.05 15.18
N GLN A 66 3.77 -3.23 14.45
CA GLN A 66 4.65 -2.22 15.05
C GLN A 66 3.97 -0.86 15.26
N ILE A 67 2.81 -0.60 14.62
CA ILE A 67 2.07 0.67 14.77
C ILE A 67 1.86 1.03 16.25
N ALA A 68 1.37 0.09 17.07
CA ALA A 68 1.09 0.39 18.47
C ALA A 68 2.35 0.60 19.30
N MET A 69 3.37 -0.24 19.09
CA MET A 69 4.64 -0.19 19.83
C MET A 69 5.44 1.09 19.55
N LEU A 70 5.37 1.59 18.32
CA LEU A 70 6.13 2.74 17.86
C LEU A 70 5.34 4.05 17.87
N ASN A 71 4.11 4.06 18.42
CA ASN A 71 3.17 5.19 18.31
C ASN A 71 3.10 5.71 16.85
N GLY A 72 2.93 4.76 15.92
CA GLY A 72 3.18 4.98 14.51
C GLY A 72 1.93 5.26 13.68
N CYS A 73 2.16 5.65 12.43
CA CYS A 73 1.21 5.56 11.34
C CYS A 73 1.85 5.00 10.07
N THR A 74 1.05 4.34 9.23
CA THR A 74 1.51 3.84 7.93
C THR A 74 0.37 3.73 6.92
N TRP A 75 0.71 3.78 5.63
CA TRP A 75 -0.24 3.66 4.54
C TRP A 75 -0.56 2.18 4.29
N LEU A 76 -1.83 1.78 4.42
CA LEU A 76 -2.26 0.39 4.22
C LEU A 76 -3.44 0.30 3.22
N PRO A 77 -3.61 -0.82 2.52
CA PRO A 77 -4.79 -1.06 1.70
C PRO A 77 -6.04 -1.06 2.56
N VAL A 78 -7.04 -0.29 2.16
CA VAL A 78 -8.28 -0.14 2.93
C VAL A 78 -9.01 -1.47 3.10
N SER A 79 -9.07 -2.29 2.04
CA SER A 79 -9.63 -3.64 2.05
C SER A 79 -8.95 -4.55 3.07
N TRP A 80 -7.62 -4.62 3.03
CA TRP A 80 -6.82 -5.41 3.96
C TRP A 80 -6.97 -4.91 5.40
N ALA A 81 -6.89 -3.59 5.63
CA ALA A 81 -6.96 -3.00 6.95
C ALA A 81 -8.33 -3.20 7.61
N ARG A 82 -9.44 -3.18 6.86
CA ARG A 82 -10.78 -3.47 7.40
C ARG A 82 -10.89 -4.87 7.98
N LYS A 83 -10.12 -5.83 7.46
CA LYS A 83 -10.07 -7.22 7.96
C LYS A 83 -9.18 -7.36 9.20
N LYS A 84 -8.37 -6.35 9.50
CA LYS A 84 -7.46 -6.30 10.64
C LYS A 84 -8.05 -5.36 11.71
N GLY A 85 -8.68 -5.93 12.74
CA GLY A 85 -9.18 -5.14 13.86
C GLY A 85 -8.08 -4.32 14.55
N GLY A 86 -8.46 -3.24 15.24
CA GLY A 86 -7.52 -2.39 15.99
C GLY A 86 -6.78 -1.35 15.15
N LEU A 87 -7.25 -1.08 13.93
CA LEU A 87 -6.74 -0.02 13.06
C LEU A 87 -7.74 1.13 12.94
N HIS A 88 -7.23 2.35 13.03
CA HIS A 88 -8.01 3.58 12.90
C HIS A 88 -7.35 4.52 11.89
N THR A 89 -8.16 5.20 11.07
CA THR A 89 -7.63 6.18 10.11
C THR A 89 -7.17 7.44 10.83
N VAL A 90 -6.02 7.98 10.42
CA VAL A 90 -5.52 9.29 10.87
C VAL A 90 -6.42 10.40 10.32
N VAL A 91 -6.85 11.32 11.19
CA VAL A 91 -7.98 12.24 10.91
C VAL A 91 -7.68 13.24 9.80
N ASP A 92 -6.48 13.80 9.77
CA ASP A 92 -6.01 14.80 8.81
C ASP A 92 -5.30 14.17 7.60
N SER A 93 -5.73 12.97 7.21
CA SER A 93 -5.21 12.23 6.07
C SER A 93 -6.27 12.03 4.97
N THR A 94 -5.80 11.88 3.73
CA THR A 94 -6.65 11.61 2.56
C THR A 94 -6.54 10.13 2.17
N THR A 95 -7.56 9.60 1.50
CA THR A 95 -7.45 8.31 0.83
C THR A 95 -6.75 8.49 -0.53
N LEU A 96 -5.84 7.57 -0.86
CA LEU A 96 -5.13 7.52 -2.14
C LEU A 96 -5.69 6.38 -2.99
N SER A 97 -5.55 6.50 -4.31
CA SER A 97 -5.87 5.42 -5.27
C SER A 97 -4.58 5.00 -5.99
N ARG A 98 -4.32 3.69 -6.06
CA ARG A 98 -3.14 3.12 -6.71
C ARG A 98 -3.59 2.13 -7.80
N PRO A 99 -2.99 2.19 -9.00
CA PRO A 99 -3.24 1.19 -10.03
C PRO A 99 -2.55 -0.13 -9.69
N LEU A 100 -3.16 -1.24 -10.09
CA LEU A 100 -2.56 -2.57 -10.05
C LEU A 100 -2.33 -3.06 -11.48
N TYR A 101 -1.11 -3.46 -11.80
CA TYR A 101 -0.74 -3.94 -13.12
C TYR A 101 -0.25 -5.37 -13.09
N ALA A 102 -0.58 -6.14 -14.11
CA ALA A 102 0.18 -7.32 -14.50
C ALA A 102 1.22 -6.91 -15.54
N ILE A 103 2.44 -7.44 -15.41
CA ILE A 103 3.56 -7.19 -16.34
C ILE A 103 4.18 -8.55 -16.68
N TRP A 104 4.43 -8.80 -17.97
CA TRP A 104 5.05 -10.03 -18.45
C TRP A 104 5.84 -9.80 -19.74
N LEU A 105 6.69 -10.77 -20.11
CA LEU A 105 7.42 -10.72 -21.38
C LEU A 105 6.46 -10.89 -22.57
N GLN A 106 6.51 -9.99 -23.55
CA GLN A 106 5.61 -10.01 -24.69
C GLN A 106 5.72 -11.33 -25.48
N ASN A 107 6.93 -11.86 -25.62
CA ASN A 107 7.26 -13.11 -26.31
C ASN A 107 7.29 -14.34 -25.38
N SER A 108 6.66 -14.27 -24.20
CA SER A 108 6.60 -15.42 -23.30
C SER A 108 5.90 -16.62 -23.95
N ASP A 109 6.55 -17.78 -23.94
CA ASP A 109 5.93 -19.05 -24.37
C ASP A 109 4.71 -19.46 -23.52
N LYS A 110 4.51 -18.80 -22.36
CA LYS A 110 3.37 -19.00 -21.47
C LYS A 110 2.20 -18.03 -21.74
N ASN A 111 2.19 -17.34 -22.89
CA ASN A 111 1.20 -16.30 -23.20
C ASN A 111 -0.25 -16.75 -23.00
N THR A 112 -0.61 -17.95 -23.47
CA THR A 112 -1.96 -18.52 -23.31
C THR A 112 -2.36 -18.63 -21.84
N LEU A 113 -1.47 -19.20 -20.99
CA LEU A 113 -1.70 -19.32 -19.56
C LEU A 113 -1.83 -17.96 -18.88
N ILE A 114 -0.97 -17.00 -19.25
CA ILE A 114 -1.03 -15.62 -18.73
C ILE A 114 -2.40 -15.01 -19.04
N ARG A 115 -2.88 -15.12 -20.29
CA ARG A 115 -4.20 -14.59 -20.68
C ARG A 115 -5.35 -15.23 -19.92
N ASP A 116 -5.24 -16.51 -19.58
CA ASP A 116 -6.26 -17.17 -18.77
C ASP A 116 -6.22 -16.71 -17.31
N LEU A 117 -5.04 -16.54 -16.72
CA LEU A 117 -4.89 -15.99 -15.37
C LEU A 117 -5.41 -14.55 -15.25
N LEU A 118 -5.23 -13.73 -16.30
CA LEU A 118 -5.72 -12.35 -16.33
C LEU A 118 -7.26 -12.23 -16.33
N LYS A 119 -7.99 -13.33 -16.52
CA LYS A 119 -9.46 -13.36 -16.38
C LYS A 119 -9.90 -13.47 -14.92
N ILE A 120 -9.00 -13.84 -14.01
CA ILE A 120 -9.29 -13.92 -12.57
C ILE A 120 -9.28 -12.51 -12.00
N ASN A 121 -10.39 -12.07 -11.43
CA ASN A 121 -10.45 -10.77 -10.77
C ASN A 121 -9.67 -10.81 -9.44
N VAL A 122 -8.55 -10.10 -9.37
CA VAL A 122 -7.69 -10.01 -8.19
C VAL A 122 -8.15 -8.93 -7.18
N LEU A 123 -9.06 -8.04 -7.58
CA LEU A 123 -9.58 -6.97 -6.73
C LEU A 123 -10.93 -7.32 -6.10
N ASP A 124 -11.65 -8.31 -6.63
CA ASP A 124 -12.82 -8.87 -5.96
C ASP A 124 -12.35 -9.68 -4.75
N GLU A 125 -12.71 -9.18 -3.57
CA GLU A 125 -12.52 -9.92 -2.33
C GLU A 125 -13.34 -11.22 -2.41
N VAL A 126 -12.66 -12.37 -2.49
CA VAL A 126 -13.31 -13.66 -2.27
C VAL A 126 -13.86 -13.67 -0.84
N TYR A 127 -15.18 -13.86 -0.78
CA TYR A 127 -16.07 -13.90 0.39
C TYR A 127 -15.56 -14.74 1.56
#